data_AF-A0A3D1ATL8-F1
#
_entry.id   AF-A0A3D1ATL8-F1
#
_cell.length_a   1.000
_cell.length_b   1.000
_cell.length_c   1.000
_cell.angle_alpha   90.00
_cell.angle_beta   90.00
_cell.angle_gamma   90.00
#
_symmetry.space_group_name_H-M   'P 1'
#
loop_
_entity.id
_entity.type
_entity.pdbx_description
1 polymer ?
#
loop_
_entity_poly.entity_id
_entity_poly.type
_entity_poly.pdbx_seq_one_letter_code
_entity_poly.pdbx_strand_id
1 'polypeptide(L)'
;EVTDMQRSVRGEVISSTFDEPATRHVQVAEMVIEKAKRLIEHKKDVVILLDSITRLARAYNTIVPPSGKVLSGGVDSNALQRPKR
;
A
#
# COMPACT_ATOMS: atom_id res chain seq x y z
N GLU A 1 -11.33 -8.64 12.29
CA GLU A 1 -10.02 -8.00 12.05
C GLU A 1 -10.15 -6.49 11.78
N VAL A 2 -10.60 -6.04 10.59
CA VAL A 2 -10.73 -4.59 10.30
C VAL A 2 -11.73 -3.88 11.23
N THR A 3 -12.91 -4.45 11.43
CA THR A 3 -13.94 -3.90 12.32
C THR A 3 -13.48 -3.85 13.78
N ASP A 4 -12.65 -4.80 14.20
CA ASP A 4 -12.10 -4.83 15.55
C ASP A 4 -11.04 -3.73 15.71
N MET A 5 -10.18 -3.56 14.71
CA MET A 5 -9.14 -2.52 14.67
C MET A 5 -9.76 -1.11 14.68
N GLN A 6 -10.84 -0.90 13.93
CA GLN A 6 -11.60 0.36 13.94
C GLN A 6 -12.21 0.69 15.31
N ARG A 7 -12.58 -0.33 16.10
CA ARG A 7 -13.19 -0.16 17.42
C ARG A 7 -12.16 -0.06 18.54
N SER A 8 -10.99 -0.68 18.39
CA SER A 8 -9.97 -0.77 19.44
C SER A 8 -8.91 0.32 19.36
N VAL A 9 -8.63 0.86 18.18
CA VAL A 9 -7.58 1.87 17.99
C VAL A 9 -8.16 3.28 18.06
N ARG A 10 -7.57 4.12 18.91
CA ARG A 10 -7.82 5.57 18.91
C ARG A 10 -6.96 6.24 17.85
N GLY A 11 -7.37 6.10 16.60
CA GLY A 11 -6.65 6.64 15.44
C GLY A 11 -7.44 6.46 14.16
N GLU A 12 -6.88 6.94 13.06
CA GLU A 12 -7.47 6.74 11.75
C GLU A 12 -7.14 5.34 11.23
N VAL A 13 -8.17 4.56 10.91
CA VAL A 13 -8.02 3.21 10.35
C VAL A 13 -8.52 3.22 8.91
N ILE A 14 -7.58 3.17 7.97
CA ILE A 14 -7.83 3.06 6.53
C ILE A 14 -7.61 1.60 6.14
N SER A 15 -8.56 0.99 5.43
CA SER A 15 -8.51 -0.42 5.06
C SER A 15 -8.98 -0.67 3.64
N SER A 16 -8.49 -1.75 3.04
CA SER A 16 -8.96 -2.32 1.79
C SER A 16 -8.95 -3.84 1.98
N THR A 17 -10.13 -4.45 2.07
CA THR A 17 -10.29 -5.88 2.36
C THR A 17 -9.89 -6.73 1.15
N PHE A 18 -9.59 -8.01 1.36
CA PHE A 18 -9.11 -8.92 0.32
C PHE A 18 -10.06 -9.11 -0.87
N ASP A 19 -11.34 -8.76 -0.71
CA ASP A 19 -12.35 -8.79 -1.77
C ASP A 19 -12.17 -7.65 -2.81
N GLU A 20 -11.38 -6.62 -2.47
CA GLU A 20 -11.12 -5.49 -3.33
C GLU A 20 -10.04 -5.81 -4.38
N PRO A 21 -10.08 -5.20 -5.58
CA PRO A 21 -9.08 -5.44 -6.61
C PRO A 21 -7.71 -4.87 -6.21
N ALA A 22 -6.63 -5.44 -6.78
CA ALA A 22 -5.26 -4.98 -6.54
C ALA A 22 -5.07 -3.47 -6.85
N THR A 23 -5.78 -2.94 -7.84
CA THR A 23 -5.80 -1.51 -8.18
C THR A 23 -6.31 -0.66 -7.02
N ARG A 24 -7.33 -1.12 -6.29
CA ARG A 24 -7.88 -0.45 -5.11
C ARG A 24 -6.86 -0.43 -3.97
N HIS A 25 -6.18 -1.54 -3.72
CA HIS A 25 -5.12 -1.60 -2.69
C HIS A 25 -4.02 -0.59 -2.95
N VAL A 26 -3.53 -0.53 -4.19
CA VAL A 26 -2.50 0.43 -4.61
C VAL A 26 -3.02 1.86 -4.49
N GLN A 27 -4.22 2.14 -4.99
CA GLN A 27 -4.81 3.48 -4.91
C GLN A 27 -4.96 3.96 -3.47
N VAL A 28 -5.45 3.11 -2.57
CA VAL A 28 -5.61 3.44 -1.14
C VAL A 28 -4.24 3.76 -0.53
N ALA A 29 -3.23 2.91 -0.75
CA ALA A 29 -1.89 3.13 -0.23
C ALA A 29 -1.26 4.45 -0.72
N GLU A 30 -1.40 4.77 -2.02
CA GLU A 30 -0.91 6.03 -2.61
C GLU A 30 -1.62 7.25 -1.99
N MET A 31 -2.92 7.17 -1.73
CA MET A 31 -3.64 8.26 -1.06
C MET A 31 -3.19 8.44 0.40
N VAL A 32 -2.93 7.34 1.13
CA VAL A 32 -2.45 7.42 2.52
C VAL A 32 -1.07 8.06 2.59
N ILE A 33 -0.15 7.66 1.71
CA ILE A 33 1.22 8.22 1.73
C ILE A 33 1.23 9.69 1.34
N GLU A 34 0.42 10.11 0.36
CA GLU A 34 0.31 11.53 0.00
C GLU A 34 -0.31 12.35 1.14
N LYS A 35 -1.37 11.84 1.79
CA LYS A 35 -1.93 12.48 2.98
C LYS A 35 -0.89 12.63 4.09
N ALA A 36 -0.10 11.60 4.35
CA ALA A 36 0.97 11.65 5.36
C ALA A 36 2.04 12.70 5.02
N LYS A 37 2.48 12.78 3.76
CA LYS A 37 3.41 13.82 3.29
C LYS A 37 2.84 15.22 3.54
N ARG A 38 1.56 15.47 3.22
CA ARG A 38 0.92 16.77 3.49
C ARG A 38 0.88 17.11 4.97
N LEU A 39 0.60 16.14 5.84
CA LEU A 39 0.62 16.35 7.28
C LEU A 39 2.04 16.69 7.79
N ILE A 40 3.07 16.03 7.25
CA ILE A 40 4.48 16.31 7.57
C ILE A 40 4.88 17.73 7.11
N GLU A 41 4.41 18.19 5.95
CA GLU A 41 4.61 19.58 5.48
C GLU A 41 4.09 20.62 6.49
N HIS A 42 3.00 20.28 7.20
CA HIS A 42 2.46 21.07 8.30
C HIS A 42 3.14 20.81 9.67
N LYS A 43 4.34 20.22 9.66
CA LYS A 43 5.15 19.88 10.85
C LYS A 43 4.42 18.98 11.85
N LYS A 44 3.60 18.05 11.34
CA LYS A 44 3.01 16.98 12.16
C LYS A 44 3.89 15.73 12.09
N ASP A 45 4.09 15.11 13.25
CA ASP A 45 4.69 13.77 13.32
C ASP A 45 3.63 12.72 12.94
N VAL A 46 3.94 11.90 11.95
CA VAL A 46 3.01 10.91 11.39
C VAL A 46 3.63 9.52 11.46
N VAL A 47 2.88 8.55 11.96
CA VAL A 47 3.25 7.13 11.97
C VAL A 47 2.21 6.35 11.19
N ILE A 48 2.66 5.51 10.25
CA ILE A 48 1.81 4.60 9.49
C ILE A 48 2.15 3.17 9.93
N LEU A 49 1.14 2.44 10.39
CA LEU A 49 1.22 0.99 10.63
C LEU A 49 0.55 0.27 9.47
N LEU A 50 1.36 -0.37 8.63
CA LEU A 50 0.90 -1.07 7.42
C LEU A 50 0.92 -2.59 7.63
N ASP A 51 -0.25 -3.22 7.57
CA ASP A 51 -0.41 -4.68 7.52
C ASP A 51 -1.06 -5.08 6.17
N SER A 52 -0.34 -5.57 5.16
CA SER A 52 1.11 -5.82 5.12
C SER A 52 1.78 -5.32 3.86
N ILE A 53 3.06 -4.96 4.00
CA ILE A 53 3.92 -4.56 2.88
C ILE A 53 4.04 -5.64 1.80
N THR A 54 4.02 -6.92 2.20
CA THR A 54 4.08 -8.05 1.25
C THR A 54 2.85 -8.12 0.36
N ARG A 55 1.64 -7.88 0.90
CA ARG A 55 0.41 -7.85 0.11
C ARG A 55 0.39 -6.65 -0.83
N LEU A 56 0.83 -5.49 -0.36
CA LEU A 56 0.93 -4.30 -1.20
C LEU A 56 1.91 -4.51 -2.37
N ALA A 57 3.09 -5.09 -2.12
CA ALA A 57 4.05 -5.40 -3.19
C ALA A 57 3.48 -6.36 -4.24
N ARG A 58 2.71 -7.38 -3.84
CA ARG A 58 2.02 -8.27 -4.77
C ARG A 58 0.98 -7.53 -5.61
N ALA A 59 0.20 -6.64 -4.99
CA ALA A 59 -0.77 -5.81 -5.71
C ALA A 59 -0.09 -4.95 -6.78
N TYR A 60 1.05 -4.31 -6.46
CA TYR A 60 1.86 -3.59 -7.45
C TYR A 60 2.33 -4.49 -8.60
N ASN A 61 2.79 -5.71 -8.31
CA ASN A 61 3.23 -6.66 -9.35
C ASN A 61 2.09 -7.08 -10.29
N THR A 62 0.86 -7.20 -9.79
CA THR A 62 -0.31 -7.54 -10.63
C THR A 62 -0.72 -6.40 -11.55
N ILE A 63 -0.56 -5.13 -11.15
CA ILE A 63 -1.01 -3.98 -11.94
C ILE A 63 0.05 -3.43 -12.90
N VAL A 64 1.33 -3.73 -12.69
CA VAL A 64 2.40 -3.23 -13.55
C VAL A 64 2.35 -3.99 -14.88
N PRO A 65 2.24 -3.29 -16.03
CA PRO A 65 2.30 -3.93 -17.33
C PRO A 65 3.58 -4.76 -17.45
N PRO A 66 3.52 -5.99 -17.98
CA PRO A 66 4.70 -6.83 -18.11
C PRO A 66 5.77 -6.11 -18.94
N SER A 67 6.95 -5.91 -18.35
CA SER A 67 8.10 -5.28 -19.00
C SER A 67 8.81 -6.21 -19.99
N GLY A 68 8.37 -7.47 -20.08
CA GLY A 68 9.04 -8.54 -20.81
C GLY A 68 10.28 -9.08 -20.10
N LYS A 69 10.66 -8.52 -18.93
CA LYS A 69 11.80 -8.93 -18.12
C LYS A 69 11.32 -9.39 -16.74
N VAL A 70 11.01 -10.68 -16.65
CA VAL A 70 10.59 -11.34 -15.41
C VAL A 70 11.82 -11.84 -14.67
N LEU A 71 11.96 -11.45 -13.40
CA LEU A 71 13.03 -11.91 -12.50
C LEU A 71 12.71 -13.31 -11.95
N SER A 72 13.71 -13.98 -11.38
CA SER A 72 13.51 -15.26 -10.69
C SER A 72 12.44 -15.12 -9.60
N GLY A 73 11.42 -15.99 -9.65
CA GLY A 73 10.25 -15.93 -8.75
C GLY A 73 8.98 -15.29 -9.34
N GLY A 74 8.96 -14.94 -10.64
CA GLY A 74 7.73 -14.48 -11.32
C GLY A 74 7.38 -13.02 -11.07
N VAL A 75 8.36 -12.21 -10.66
CA VAL A 75 8.20 -10.79 -10.35
C VAL A 75 8.75 -9.96 -11.50
N ASP A 76 7.99 -8.98 -11.96
CA ASP A 76 8.46 -8.07 -13.01
C ASP A 76 9.54 -7.12 -12.47
N SER A 77 10.57 -6.87 -13.27
CA SER A 77 11.69 -5.98 -12.89
C SER A 77 11.28 -4.56 -12.47
N ASN A 78 10.17 -4.04 -13.02
CA ASN A 78 9.64 -2.72 -12.68
C ASN A 78 8.65 -2.75 -11.50
N ALA A 79 8.12 -3.92 -11.13
CA ALA A 79 7.13 -4.06 -10.06
C ALA A 79 7.67 -3.66 -8.68
N LEU A 80 8.98 -3.77 -8.47
CA LEU A 80 9.63 -3.44 -7.20
C LEU A 80 10.03 -1.96 -7.08
N GLN A 81 9.94 -1.16 -8.15
CA GLN A 81 10.33 0.25 -8.07
C GLN A 81 9.33 1.11 -7.28
N ARG A 82 8.03 0.86 -7.42
CA ARG A 82 7.00 1.64 -6.73
C ARG A 82 6.88 1.33 -5.24
N PRO A 83 6.85 0.05 -4.79
CA PRO A 83 6.79 -0.27 -3.36
C PRO A 83 8.01 0.18 -2.55
N LYS A 84 9.15 0.42 -3.21
CA LYS A 84 10.38 0.89 -2.54
C LYS A 84 10.41 2.41 -2.28
N ARG A 85 9.54 3.19 -2.95
CA ARG A 85 9.47 4.65 -2.80
C ARG A 85 8.41 5.05 -1.78
#